data_AF-G9QHN5-F1
#
_entry.id   AF-G9QHN5-F1
#
_cell.length_a   1.000
_cell.length_b   1.000
_cell.length_c   1.000
_cell.angle_alpha   90.00
_cell.angle_beta   90.00
_cell.angle_gamma   90.00
#
_symmetry.space_group_name_H-M   'P 1'
#
loop_
_entity.id
_entity.type
_entity.pdbx_description
1 polymer ?
#
loop_
_entity_poly.entity_id
_entity_poly.type
_entity_poly.pdbx_seq_one_letter_code
_entity_poly.pdbx_strand_id
1 'polypeptide(L)'
;MKLVDELYELYRGRLQGTEEDLDMITLSVLEHLSRKELLDIIHDLPDPELEYFFRLYLFEELKEKFAQEDEQLLKGKHNFH
;
A
#
# COMPACT_ATOMS: atom_id res chain seq x y z
N MET A 1 5.87 13.29 -2.14
CA MET A 1 6.53 12.31 -3.03
C MET A 1 6.39 12.74 -4.48
N LYS A 2 7.51 13.06 -5.14
CA LYS A 2 7.55 13.46 -6.57
C LYS A 2 6.85 12.49 -7.51
N LEU A 3 6.96 11.17 -7.24
CA LEU A 3 6.27 10.13 -8.01
C LEU A 3 4.75 10.26 -7.98
N VAL A 4 4.17 10.54 -6.80
CA VAL A 4 2.71 10.67 -6.65
C VAL A 4 2.21 11.89 -7.42
N ASP A 5 2.95 13.00 -7.38
CA ASP A 5 2.64 14.21 -8.13
C ASP A 5 2.72 13.96 -9.65
N GLU A 6 3.77 13.26 -10.11
CA GLU A 6 3.94 12.91 -11.53
C GLU A 6 2.84 11.97 -12.04
N LEU A 7 2.46 10.96 -11.25
CA LEU A 7 1.34 10.07 -11.57
C LEU A 7 0.02 10.84 -11.58
N TYR A 8 -0.21 11.68 -10.58
CA TYR A 8 -1.40 12.51 -10.51
C TYR A 8 -1.53 13.39 -11.76
N GLU A 9 -0.47 14.08 -12.19
CA GLU A 9 -0.49 14.91 -13.40
C GLU A 9 -0.62 14.09 -14.69
N LEU A 10 -0.01 12.90 -14.80
CA LEU A 10 -0.13 12.02 -15.96
C LEU A 10 -1.57 11.54 -16.19
N TYR A 11 -2.29 11.28 -15.11
CA TYR A 11 -3.66 10.76 -15.14
C TYR A 11 -4.73 11.83 -14.85
N ARG A 12 -4.35 13.07 -14.54
CA ARG A 12 -5.27 14.18 -14.28
C ARG A 12 -6.17 14.42 -15.49
N GLY A 13 -7.47 14.26 -15.31
CA GLY A 13 -8.46 14.41 -16.38
C GLY A 13 -8.66 13.18 -17.27
N ARG A 14 -7.96 12.07 -17.00
CA ARG A 14 -8.23 10.74 -17.60
C ARG A 14 -9.04 9.83 -16.68
N LEU A 15 -9.10 10.17 -15.39
CA LEU A 15 -9.82 9.40 -14.38
C LEU A 15 -10.98 10.19 -13.81
N GLN A 16 -12.00 9.46 -13.38
CA GLN A 16 -13.04 10.00 -12.51
C GLN A 16 -12.57 10.06 -11.05
N GLY A 17 -11.44 9.40 -10.74
CA GLY A 17 -10.87 9.34 -9.41
C GLY A 17 -11.59 8.35 -8.50
N THR A 18 -12.22 7.32 -9.09
CA THR A 18 -12.82 6.24 -8.31
C THR A 18 -11.73 5.36 -7.69
N GLU A 19 -12.11 4.56 -6.71
CA GLU A 19 -11.18 3.61 -6.07
C GLU A 19 -10.62 2.60 -7.08
N GLU A 20 -11.46 2.13 -8.02
CA GLU A 20 -11.04 1.22 -9.09
C GLU A 20 -10.05 1.86 -10.07
N ASP A 21 -10.26 3.14 -10.42
CA ASP A 21 -9.35 3.89 -11.29
C ASP A 21 -7.96 4.02 -10.63
N LEU A 22 -7.94 4.30 -9.33
CA LEU A 22 -6.71 4.45 -8.54
C LEU A 22 -5.98 3.12 -8.36
N ASP A 23 -6.71 2.02 -8.13
CA ASP A 23 -6.15 0.68 -8.00
C ASP A 23 -5.52 0.22 -9.33
N MET A 24 -6.23 0.39 -10.45
CA MET A 24 -5.74 0.02 -11.77
C MET A 24 -4.43 0.75 -12.13
N ILE A 25 -4.34 2.05 -11.81
CA ILE A 25 -3.12 2.81 -12.07
C ILE A 25 -1.98 2.41 -11.17
N THR A 26 -2.27 2.22 -9.88
CA THR A 26 -1.23 1.81 -8.92
C THR A 26 -0.63 0.47 -9.35
N LEU A 27 -1.48 -0.48 -9.75
CA LEU A 27 -1.03 -1.76 -10.30
C LEU A 27 -0.23 -1.58 -11.59
N SER A 28 -0.76 -0.82 -12.55
CA SER A 28 -0.08 -0.57 -13.83
C SER A 28 1.31 0.02 -13.62
N VAL A 29 1.48 0.97 -12.71
CA VAL A 29 2.79 1.57 -12.40
C VAL A 29 3.74 0.51 -11.83
N LEU A 30 3.29 -0.30 -10.88
CA LEU A 30 4.11 -1.33 -10.26
C LEU A 30 4.53 -2.44 -11.25
N GLU A 31 3.68 -2.78 -12.22
CA GLU A 31 4.01 -3.76 -13.28
C GLU A 31 5.15 -3.30 -14.20
N HIS A 32 5.29 -1.98 -14.38
CA HIS A 32 6.30 -1.41 -15.28
C HIS A 32 7.62 -1.08 -14.58
N LEU A 33 7.65 -1.08 -13.23
CA LEU A 33 8.84 -0.79 -12.45
C LEU A 33 9.60 -2.06 -12.11
N SER A 34 10.90 -2.05 -12.38
CA SER A 34 11.82 -3.06 -11.86
C SER A 34 12.05 -2.88 -10.36
N ARG A 35 12.48 -3.96 -9.69
CA ARG A 35 12.92 -3.90 -8.28
C ARG A 35 13.99 -2.82 -8.03
N LYS A 36 14.86 -2.58 -9.01
CA LYS A 36 15.89 -1.55 -8.90
C LYS A 36 15.26 -0.16 -8.86
N GLU A 37 14.34 0.14 -9.77
CA GLU A 37 13.67 1.44 -9.83
C GLU A 37 12.83 1.69 -8.57
N LEU A 38 12.16 0.66 -8.03
CA LEU A 38 11.45 0.76 -6.75
C LEU A 38 12.39 1.14 -5.60
N LEU A 39 13.58 0.52 -5.53
CA LEU A 39 14.57 0.85 -4.50
C LEU A 39 15.17 2.25 -4.70
N ASP A 40 15.39 2.66 -5.94
CA ASP A 40 15.87 4.01 -6.27
C ASP A 40 14.83 5.07 -5.83
N ILE A 41 13.52 4.82 -6.04
CA ILE A 41 12.43 5.68 -5.55
C ILE A 41 12.44 5.78 -4.01
N ILE A 42 12.57 4.64 -3.31
CA ILE A 42 12.62 4.62 -1.84
C ILE A 42 13.84 5.36 -1.30
N HIS A 43 14.99 5.19 -1.95
CA HIS A 43 16.23 5.87 -1.59
C HIS A 43 16.12 7.40 -1.70
N ASP A 44 15.33 7.90 -2.65
CA ASP A 44 15.16 9.33 -2.90
C ASP A 44 14.08 9.97 -2.01
N LEU A 45 13.40 9.20 -1.16
CA LEU A 45 12.43 9.73 -0.21
C LEU A 45 13.11 10.55 0.90
N PRO A 46 12.61 11.76 1.22
CA PRO A 46 12.98 12.44 2.45
C PRO A 46 12.64 11.59 3.68
N ASP A 47 13.43 11.69 4.76
CA ASP A 47 13.22 10.91 5.99
C ASP A 47 11.75 10.91 6.47
N PRO A 48 11.01 12.04 6.52
CA PRO A 48 9.60 12.01 6.95
C PRO A 48 8.68 11.18 6.03
N GLU A 49 8.95 11.17 4.72
CA GLU A 49 8.17 10.37 3.77
C GLU A 49 8.53 8.88 3.87
N LEU A 50 9.82 8.56 4.07
CA LEU A 50 10.29 7.19 4.30
C LEU A 50 9.71 6.61 5.59
N GLU A 51 9.73 7.38 6.69
CA GLU A 51 9.13 6.98 7.97
C GLU A 51 7.62 6.76 7.82
N TYR A 52 6.93 7.65 7.09
CA TYR A 52 5.51 7.49 6.80
C TYR A 52 5.21 6.21 6.00
N PHE A 53 5.98 5.97 4.93
CA PHE A 53 5.87 4.77 4.10
C PHE A 53 6.04 3.50 4.94
N PHE A 54 7.11 3.45 5.75
CA PHE A 54 7.41 2.29 6.58
C PHE A 54 6.35 2.09 7.68
N ARG A 55 5.85 3.18 8.28
CA ARG A 55 4.76 3.12 9.25
C ARG A 55 3.49 2.52 8.65
N LEU A 56 3.11 2.92 7.44
CA LEU A 56 1.91 2.40 6.78
C LEU A 56 2.02 0.89 6.54
N TYR A 57 3.17 0.44 6.03
CA TYR A 57 3.45 -0.98 5.83
C TYR A 57 3.34 -1.77 7.15
N LEU A 58 4.04 -1.32 8.20
CA LEU A 58 3.98 -1.97 9.51
C LEU A 58 2.56 -1.99 10.08
N PHE A 59 1.81 -0.91 9.91
CA PHE A 59 0.46 -0.77 10.44
C PHE A 59 -0.52 -1.77 9.80
N GLU A 60 -0.52 -1.89 8.47
CA GLU A 60 -1.41 -2.84 7.79
C GLU A 60 -1.05 -4.29 8.11
N GLU A 61 0.25 -4.64 8.13
CA GLU A 61 0.71 -5.98 8.52
C GLU A 61 0.33 -6.34 9.96
N LEU A 62 0.45 -5.38 10.89
CA LEU A 62 0.05 -5.58 12.28
C LEU A 62 -1.46 -5.77 12.40
N LYS A 63 -2.24 -4.96 11.68
CA LYS A 63 -3.71 -5.05 11.67
C LYS A 63 -4.18 -6.41 11.16
N GLU A 64 -3.55 -6.95 10.11
CA GLU A 64 -3.85 -8.29 9.62
C GLU A 64 -3.51 -9.35 10.67
N LYS A 65 -2.34 -9.27 11.31
CA LYS A 65 -1.96 -10.20 12.38
C LYS A 65 -2.93 -10.22 13.55
N PHE A 66 -3.37 -9.06 14.02
CA PHE A 66 -4.35 -8.98 15.10
C PHE A 66 -5.72 -9.53 14.66
N ALA A 67 -6.17 -9.25 13.44
CA ALA A 67 -7.40 -9.81 12.91
C ALA A 67 -7.36 -11.35 12.83
N GLN A 68 -6.23 -11.92 12.41
CA GLN A 68 -6.01 -13.36 12.38
C GLN A 68 -6.00 -13.98 13.79
N GLU A 69 -5.43 -13.29 14.78
CA GLU A 69 -5.45 -13.72 16.19
C GLU A 69 -6.88 -13.76 16.74
N ASP A 70 -7.67 -12.70 16.50
CA ASP A 70 -9.08 -12.62 16.88
C ASP A 70 -9.91 -13.74 16.24
N GLU A 71 -9.68 -14.03 14.95
CA GLU A 71 -10.37 -15.12 14.25
C GLU A 71 -10.03 -16.50 14.83
N GLN A 72 -8.75 -16.73 15.18
CA GLN A 72 -8.31 -17.96 15.84
C GLN A 72 -8.93 -18.11 17.24
N LEU A 73 -9.02 -17.03 18.01
CA LEU A 73 -9.67 -17.01 19.32
C LEU A 73 -11.18 -17.31 19.23
N LEU A 74 -11.86 -16.81 18.19
CA LEU A 74 -13.27 -17.11 17.93
C LEU A 74 -13.50 -18.57 17.52
N LYS A 75 -12.64 -19.13 16.65
CA LYS A 75 -12.66 -20.54 16.25
C LYS A 75 -12.37 -21.48 17.42
N GLY A 76 -11.44 -21.10 18.31
CA GLY A 76 -11.13 -21.85 19.53
C GLY A 76 -12.31 -21.95 20.49
N LYS A 77 -13.13 -20.90 20.63
CA LYS A 77 -14.33 -20.90 21.48
C LYS A 77 -15.47 -21.77 20.94
N HIS A 78 -15.59 -21.92 19.61
CA HIS A 78 -16.61 -22.76 19.00
C HIS A 78 -16.34 -24.28 19.09
N ASN A 79 -15.09 -24.69 19.33
CA ASN A 79 -14.72 -26.10 19.48
C ASN A 79 -14.97 -26.66 20.90
N PHE A 80 -15.50 -25.86 21.83
CA PHE A 80 -15.82 -26.27 23.20
C PHE A 80 -17.33 -26.36 23.50
N HIS A 81 -18.19 -26.47 22.48
CA HIS A 81 -19.63 -26.74 22.66
C HIS A 81 -20.06 -28.00 21.92
#